data_AF-A0A2N1M267-F1
#
_entry.id   AF-A0A2N1M267-F1
#
_cell.length_a   1.000
_cell.length_b   1.000
_cell.length_c   1.000
_cell.angle_alpha   90.00
_cell.angle_beta   90.00
_cell.angle_gamma   90.00
#
_symmetry.space_group_name_H-M   'P 1'
#
loop_
_entity.id
_entity.type
_entity.pdbx_description
1 polymer ?
#
loop_
_entity_poly.entity_id
_entity_poly.type
_entity_poly.pdbx_seq_one_letter_code
_entity_poly.pdbx_strand_id
1 'polypeptide(L)'
;MYSDEESSFIPPTNVFSETSLSQQSHTDTTKVDSSLALAKEVGDMSASSAICNNESQDLDTQLETDTSFSEFDLVKFEEGYSKLDPNCMWTLESGRKVEEVIYEFARNLPGETCLHSFIINDAHADVKSLFSEAEWEEITALDVKENPKLERSHRELMIKYTVKSVKELREIIYDPFIPDGNKYDKSLHHDLDFINHAYRSMLFL
;
A
#
# COMPACT_ATOMS: atom_id res chain seq x y z
N MET A 1 45.69 -45.91 -10.84
CA MET A 1 46.65 -45.86 -11.96
C MET A 1 46.35 -44.56 -12.69
N TYR A 2 47.27 -43.59 -12.58
CA TYR A 2 47.42 -42.31 -13.33
C TYR A 2 46.22 -41.33 -13.34
N SER A 3 46.26 -40.11 -12.79
CA SER A 3 47.14 -38.93 -12.96
C SER A 3 46.89 -38.10 -14.23
N ASP A 4 47.03 -36.78 -14.04
CA ASP A 4 47.26 -35.66 -15.00
C ASP A 4 45.99 -34.84 -15.34
N GLU A 5 45.80 -33.58 -14.87
CA GLU A 5 46.58 -32.31 -14.97
C GLU A 5 46.68 -31.71 -16.39
N GLU A 6 46.79 -30.37 -16.40
CA GLU A 6 47.01 -29.40 -17.49
C GLU A 6 45.79 -28.85 -18.25
N SER A 7 45.46 -27.55 -18.19
CA SER A 7 46.25 -26.29 -18.37
C SER A 7 46.37 -25.87 -19.85
N SER A 8 45.79 -24.72 -20.19
CA SER A 8 46.38 -23.72 -21.10
C SER A 8 45.71 -22.36 -20.81
N PHE A 9 46.35 -21.29 -20.29
CA PHE A 9 47.47 -20.44 -20.77
C PHE A 9 47.17 -19.77 -22.14
N ILE A 10 47.28 -18.46 -22.44
CA ILE A 10 47.33 -17.13 -21.76
C ILE A 10 47.01 -16.03 -22.86
N PRO A 11 47.51 -14.75 -22.87
CA PRO A 11 46.88 -13.46 -22.51
C PRO A 11 46.82 -12.46 -23.71
N PRO A 12 47.23 -11.17 -23.61
CA PRO A 12 46.48 -9.96 -23.25
C PRO A 12 46.39 -8.96 -24.45
N THR A 13 45.93 -7.72 -24.22
CA THR A 13 46.60 -6.45 -24.60
C THR A 13 45.62 -5.35 -25.05
N ASN A 14 45.44 -4.41 -24.12
CA ASN A 14 45.31 -2.96 -24.26
C ASN A 14 45.56 -2.34 -25.66
N VAL A 15 44.62 -1.57 -26.21
CA VAL A 15 44.95 -0.52 -27.20
C VAL A 15 44.02 0.70 -27.01
N PHE A 16 44.64 1.79 -26.57
CA PHE A 16 44.20 3.19 -26.72
C PHE A 16 43.98 3.54 -28.19
N SER A 17 42.95 4.33 -28.50
CA SER A 17 42.99 5.24 -29.65
C SER A 17 42.10 6.45 -29.38
N GLU A 18 42.76 7.60 -29.30
CA GLU A 18 42.18 8.94 -29.27
C GLU A 18 41.64 9.37 -30.66
N THR A 19 41.21 10.64 -30.70
CA THR A 19 40.91 11.52 -31.85
C THR A 19 39.51 11.37 -32.48
N SER A 20 38.72 12.42 -32.73
CA SER A 20 39.03 13.85 -32.88
C SER A 20 37.76 14.73 -32.97
N LEU A 21 37.90 15.99 -32.57
CA LEU A 21 37.41 17.24 -33.19
C LEU A 21 35.92 17.68 -33.16
N SER A 22 35.72 18.81 -32.46
CA SER A 22 35.03 20.06 -32.85
C SER A 22 33.53 20.01 -33.22
N GLN A 23 32.68 20.94 -32.78
CA GLN A 23 32.82 22.39 -32.82
C GLN A 23 31.99 23.08 -31.73
N GLN A 24 32.58 24.15 -31.20
CA GLN A 24 31.96 25.22 -30.45
C GLN A 24 31.49 26.28 -31.47
N SER A 25 30.30 26.86 -31.32
CA SER A 25 30.06 28.23 -31.75
C SER A 25 29.24 29.00 -30.70
N HIS A 26 29.90 30.01 -30.14
CA HIS A 26 29.30 31.24 -29.62
C HIS A 26 28.83 32.07 -30.83
N THR A 27 27.76 32.87 -30.78
CA THR A 27 27.61 34.26 -30.27
C THR A 27 26.24 34.71 -30.82
N ASP A 28 25.46 35.70 -30.35
CA ASP A 28 25.75 36.89 -29.58
C ASP A 28 24.43 37.55 -29.10
N THR A 29 24.53 38.20 -27.94
CA THR A 29 23.88 39.42 -27.45
C THR A 29 22.58 39.98 -28.06
N THR A 30 21.62 40.33 -27.19
CA THR A 30 21.36 41.76 -26.87
C THR A 30 20.57 41.95 -25.57
N LYS A 31 21.14 42.78 -24.69
CA LYS A 31 20.58 43.36 -23.46
C LYS A 31 19.54 44.43 -23.79
N VAL A 32 18.52 44.56 -22.93
CA VAL A 32 18.01 45.88 -22.47
C VAL A 32 17.76 45.78 -20.96
N ASP A 33 18.55 46.52 -20.19
CA ASP A 33 18.36 46.80 -18.77
C ASP A 33 17.36 47.94 -18.58
N SER A 34 16.57 47.89 -17.49
CA SER A 34 16.07 49.08 -16.78
C SER A 34 15.67 48.72 -15.33
N SER A 35 16.65 48.83 -14.43
CA SER A 35 16.64 49.44 -13.06
C SER A 35 15.32 50.05 -12.54
N LEU A 36 14.97 50.20 -11.24
CA LEU A 36 15.56 50.02 -9.88
C LEU A 36 14.43 50.51 -8.91
N ALA A 37 14.04 49.87 -7.81
CA ALA A 37 14.40 50.18 -6.40
C ALA A 37 13.34 49.50 -5.49
N LEU A 38 13.69 48.57 -4.59
CA LEU A 38 14.10 48.70 -3.18
C LEU A 38 13.10 49.37 -2.21
N ALA A 39 12.48 48.56 -1.34
CA ALA A 39 12.24 48.87 0.07
C ALA A 39 12.13 47.57 0.89
N LYS A 40 12.63 47.61 2.12
CA LYS A 40 12.93 46.51 3.05
C LYS A 40 12.30 46.85 4.40
N GLU A 41 11.66 45.89 5.07
CA GLU A 41 11.57 45.70 6.54
C GLU A 41 10.82 44.36 6.77
N VAL A 42 11.42 43.31 7.35
CA VAL A 42 11.74 43.02 8.77
C VAL A 42 10.49 42.95 9.66
N GLY A 43 10.18 41.73 10.15
CA GLY A 43 9.11 41.47 11.12
C GLY A 43 9.07 40.00 11.54
N ASP A 44 9.85 39.69 12.59
CA ASP A 44 9.78 38.61 13.59
C ASP A 44 9.46 37.15 13.27
N MET A 45 10.40 36.31 13.74
CA MET A 45 10.23 34.90 14.06
C MET A 45 9.24 34.72 15.23
N SER A 46 8.27 33.82 15.06
CA SER A 46 7.72 33.07 16.18
C SER A 46 7.46 31.64 15.73
N ALA A 47 8.31 30.73 16.20
CA ALA A 47 8.10 29.30 16.11
C ALA A 47 6.88 28.93 16.97
N SER A 48 5.85 28.36 16.35
CA SER A 48 4.86 27.56 17.07
C SER A 48 4.90 26.15 16.50
N SER A 49 5.62 25.30 17.21
CA SER A 49 5.51 23.84 17.11
C SER A 49 4.06 23.45 17.37
N ALA A 50 3.32 23.15 16.32
CA ALA A 50 2.08 22.39 16.43
C ALA A 50 2.43 20.92 16.18
N ILE A 51 2.65 20.22 17.28
CA ILE A 51 2.63 18.76 17.33
C ILE A 51 1.19 18.37 16.96
N CYS A 52 0.99 17.91 15.72
CA CYS A 52 -0.25 17.25 15.36
C CYS A 52 -0.15 15.81 15.86
N ASN A 53 -0.66 15.58 17.07
CA ASN A 53 -1.02 14.25 17.55
C ASN A 53 -2.09 13.71 16.60
N ASN A 54 -1.71 12.82 15.68
CA ASN A 54 -2.70 11.93 15.07
C ASN A 54 -2.99 10.85 16.10
N GLU A 55 -3.94 11.15 16.97
CA GLU A 55 -4.71 10.12 17.66
C GLU A 55 -5.25 9.17 16.57
N SER A 56 -5.03 7.88 16.81
CA SER A 56 -5.72 6.79 16.12
C SER A 56 -7.21 7.09 16.18
N GLN A 57 -7.78 7.63 15.09
CA GLN A 57 -9.22 7.60 14.92
C GLN A 57 -9.58 6.12 14.84
N ASP A 58 -10.13 5.60 15.94
CA ASP A 58 -11.00 4.43 15.89
C ASP A 58 -12.11 4.78 14.90
N LEU A 59 -11.89 4.37 13.66
CA LEU A 59 -12.93 4.27 12.67
C LEU A 59 -13.85 3.19 13.21
N ASP A 60 -14.94 3.61 13.84
CA ASP A 60 -16.08 2.74 14.12
C ASP A 60 -16.58 2.25 12.75
N THR A 61 -16.02 1.13 12.32
CA THR A 61 -16.17 0.62 10.96
C THR A 61 -17.44 -0.19 11.00
N GLN A 62 -18.57 0.49 10.81
CA GLN A 62 -19.83 -0.21 10.57
C GLN A 62 -19.70 -1.10 9.34
N LEU A 63 -20.58 -2.08 9.23
CA LEU A 63 -20.55 -2.99 8.09
C LEU A 63 -20.88 -2.21 6.80
N GLU A 64 -19.85 -1.88 6.02
CA GLU A 64 -20.02 -1.14 4.77
C GLU A 64 -20.76 -2.02 3.74
N THR A 65 -21.90 -1.52 3.26
CA THR A 65 -22.69 -2.17 2.20
C THR A 65 -22.62 -1.30 0.94
N ASP A 66 -21.51 -1.36 0.23
CA ASP A 66 -21.26 -0.51 -0.94
C ASP A 66 -21.91 -1.07 -2.23
N THR A 67 -22.32 -2.34 -2.22
CA THR A 67 -22.82 -3.04 -3.41
C THR A 67 -24.23 -3.58 -3.18
N SER A 68 -25.15 -3.31 -4.11
CA SER A 68 -26.50 -3.86 -4.08
C SER A 68 -26.44 -5.39 -4.12
N PHE A 69 -26.93 -6.05 -3.08
CA PHE A 69 -26.97 -7.51 -3.03
C PHE A 69 -28.12 -8.01 -3.89
N SER A 70 -27.83 -8.79 -4.93
CA SER A 70 -28.87 -9.32 -5.80
C SER A 70 -29.43 -10.65 -5.28
N GLU A 71 -30.62 -11.02 -5.74
CA GLU A 71 -31.21 -12.33 -5.48
C GLU A 71 -30.28 -13.48 -5.93
N PHE A 72 -29.52 -13.27 -7.01
CA PHE A 72 -28.54 -14.23 -7.49
C PHE A 72 -27.35 -14.41 -6.54
N ASP A 73 -26.93 -13.34 -5.88
CA ASP A 73 -25.83 -13.38 -4.91
C ASP A 73 -26.27 -14.08 -3.62
N LEU A 74 -27.52 -13.86 -3.19
CA LEU A 74 -28.12 -14.59 -2.08
C LEU A 74 -28.18 -16.08 -2.36
N VAL A 75 -28.65 -16.50 -3.54
CA VAL A 75 -28.71 -17.92 -3.93
C VAL A 75 -27.32 -18.55 -3.89
N LYS A 76 -26.29 -17.87 -4.41
CA LYS A 76 -24.91 -18.36 -4.33
C LYS A 76 -24.42 -18.49 -2.90
N PHE A 77 -24.74 -17.53 -2.04
CA PHE A 77 -24.36 -17.57 -0.64
C PHE A 77 -25.02 -18.76 0.08
N GLU A 78 -26.33 -18.96 -0.12
CA GLU A 78 -27.07 -20.10 0.43
C GLU A 78 -26.55 -21.45 -0.08
N GLU A 79 -26.22 -21.54 -1.37
CA GLU A 79 -25.58 -22.72 -1.94
C GLU A 79 -24.18 -22.97 -1.35
N GLY A 80 -23.40 -21.90 -1.14
CA GLY A 80 -22.06 -21.97 -0.55
C GLY A 80 -22.13 -22.52 0.88
N TYR A 81 -23.01 -21.95 1.69
CA TYR A 81 -23.27 -22.42 3.05
C TYR A 81 -23.72 -23.89 3.07
N SER A 82 -24.66 -24.28 2.20
CA SER A 82 -25.20 -25.64 2.13
C SER A 82 -24.15 -26.70 1.74
N LYS A 83 -23.05 -26.29 1.13
CA LYS A 83 -21.94 -27.17 0.73
C LYS A 83 -20.86 -27.32 1.81
N LEU A 84 -20.91 -26.52 2.89
CA LEU A 84 -19.96 -26.64 4.00
C LEU A 84 -20.17 -27.96 4.73
N ASP A 85 -19.07 -28.65 5.07
CA ASP A 85 -19.14 -29.83 5.94
C ASP A 85 -19.35 -29.37 7.39
N PRO A 86 -20.46 -29.75 8.05
CA PRO A 86 -20.73 -29.35 9.42
C PRO A 86 -19.67 -29.79 10.44
N ASN A 87 -18.85 -30.80 10.12
CA ASN A 87 -17.76 -31.28 10.98
C ASN A 87 -16.47 -30.46 10.81
N CYS A 88 -16.39 -29.63 9.77
CA CYS A 88 -15.25 -28.75 9.49
C CYS A 88 -15.52 -27.28 9.83
N MET A 89 -16.74 -26.93 10.21
CA MET A 89 -17.09 -25.60 10.71
C MET A 89 -16.36 -25.30 12.02
N TRP A 90 -15.97 -24.04 12.20
CA TRP A 90 -15.29 -23.61 13.41
C TRP A 90 -16.27 -23.62 14.59
N THR A 91 -16.10 -24.62 15.46
CA THR A 91 -16.89 -24.78 16.68
C THR A 91 -16.14 -24.13 17.85
N LEU A 92 -16.78 -23.15 18.49
CA LEU A 92 -16.28 -22.45 19.66
C LEU A 92 -16.40 -23.31 20.92
N GLU A 93 -15.72 -22.92 22.01
CA GLU A 93 -15.85 -23.60 23.31
C GLU A 93 -17.30 -23.59 23.85
N SER A 94 -18.09 -22.57 23.46
CA SER A 94 -19.52 -22.50 23.76
C SER A 94 -20.36 -23.58 23.07
N GLY A 95 -19.80 -24.27 22.08
CA GLY A 95 -20.47 -25.23 21.21
C GLY A 95 -21.18 -24.60 20.00
N ARG A 96 -21.20 -23.26 19.89
CA ARG A 96 -21.71 -22.56 18.71
C ARG A 96 -20.73 -22.66 17.55
N LYS A 97 -21.25 -22.69 16.33
CA LYS A 97 -20.45 -22.69 15.11
C LYS A 97 -20.40 -21.28 14.52
N VAL A 98 -19.20 -20.80 14.22
CA VAL A 98 -18.99 -19.43 13.72
C VAL A 98 -19.71 -19.21 12.39
N GLU A 99 -19.61 -20.14 11.46
CA GLU A 99 -20.21 -20.03 10.12
C GLU A 99 -21.75 -20.02 10.17
N GLU A 100 -22.37 -20.76 11.10
CA GLU A 100 -23.81 -20.71 11.35
C GLU A 100 -24.26 -19.33 11.81
N VAL A 101 -23.54 -18.75 12.77
CA VAL A 101 -23.84 -17.41 13.30
C VAL A 101 -23.69 -16.34 12.21
N ILE A 102 -22.63 -16.42 11.42
CA ILE A 102 -22.41 -15.53 10.28
C ILE A 102 -23.51 -15.69 9.24
N TYR A 103 -23.88 -16.92 8.87
CA TYR A 103 -24.89 -17.19 7.86
C TYR A 103 -26.26 -16.60 8.22
N GLU A 104 -26.72 -16.84 9.45
CA GLU A 104 -28.02 -16.34 9.92
C GLU A 104 -28.08 -14.80 9.96
N PHE A 105 -26.95 -14.15 10.25
CA PHE A 105 -26.88 -12.69 10.22
C PHE A 105 -26.77 -12.16 8.77
N ALA A 106 -25.81 -12.67 8.00
CA ALA A 106 -25.44 -12.13 6.70
C ALA A 106 -26.54 -12.29 5.65
N ARG A 107 -27.31 -13.38 5.68
CA ARG A 107 -28.40 -13.62 4.74
C ARG A 107 -29.51 -12.55 4.76
N ASN A 108 -29.56 -11.75 5.81
CA ASN A 108 -30.54 -10.68 6.02
C ASN A 108 -29.98 -9.28 5.74
N LEU A 109 -28.71 -9.18 5.33
CA LEU A 109 -28.07 -7.89 5.04
C LEU A 109 -28.55 -7.33 3.68
N PRO A 110 -28.68 -6.00 3.57
CA PRO A 110 -29.17 -5.36 2.34
C PRO A 110 -28.12 -5.30 1.21
N GLY A 111 -26.85 -5.55 1.54
CA GLY A 111 -25.70 -5.43 0.65
C GLY A 111 -24.72 -6.58 0.83
N GLU A 112 -23.89 -6.82 -0.19
CA GLU A 112 -22.78 -7.76 -0.06
C GLU A 112 -21.76 -7.22 0.95
N THR A 113 -21.21 -8.11 1.77
CA THR A 113 -20.22 -7.82 2.81
C THR A 113 -19.24 -8.98 2.92
N CYS A 114 -18.12 -8.78 3.61
CA CYS A 114 -17.11 -9.82 3.87
C CYS A 114 -17.68 -11.08 4.52
N LEU A 115 -18.78 -10.95 5.28
CA LEU A 115 -19.50 -12.04 5.92
C LEU A 115 -20.09 -13.05 4.92
N HIS A 116 -20.44 -12.61 3.71
CA HIS A 116 -20.92 -13.50 2.64
C HIS A 116 -19.83 -14.44 2.11
N SER A 117 -18.57 -14.17 2.45
CA SER A 117 -17.43 -15.05 2.21
C SER A 117 -16.90 -15.70 3.50
N PHE A 118 -17.67 -15.65 4.60
CA PHE A 118 -17.28 -16.14 5.93
C PHE A 118 -15.98 -15.52 6.47
N ILE A 119 -15.70 -14.26 6.09
CA ILE A 119 -14.53 -13.51 6.57
C ILE A 119 -14.98 -12.59 7.70
N ILE A 120 -14.41 -12.78 8.89
CA ILE A 120 -14.57 -11.87 10.02
C ILE A 120 -13.49 -10.79 9.93
N ASN A 121 -13.92 -9.54 10.05
CA ASN A 121 -13.03 -8.41 10.32
C ASN A 121 -13.29 -7.96 11.76
N ASP A 122 -12.25 -8.02 12.58
CA ASP A 122 -12.29 -7.76 14.02
C ASP A 122 -12.51 -6.28 14.38
N ALA A 123 -12.39 -5.39 13.39
CA ALA A 123 -12.73 -3.97 13.53
C ALA A 123 -14.24 -3.68 13.45
N HIS A 124 -15.09 -4.62 13.01
CA HIS A 124 -16.54 -4.38 12.85
C HIS A 124 -17.30 -4.65 14.16
N ALA A 125 -17.82 -3.57 14.77
CA ALA A 125 -18.61 -3.65 15.99
C ALA A 125 -19.88 -4.51 15.84
N ASP A 126 -20.53 -4.45 14.67
CA ASP A 126 -21.73 -5.24 14.38
C ASP A 126 -21.45 -6.74 14.45
N VAL A 127 -20.31 -7.18 13.89
CA VAL A 127 -19.90 -8.60 13.90
C VAL A 127 -19.55 -9.04 15.30
N LYS A 128 -18.83 -8.21 16.05
CA LYS A 128 -18.51 -8.47 17.46
C LYS A 128 -19.77 -8.70 18.30
N SER A 129 -20.83 -7.94 18.04
CA SER A 129 -22.10 -8.04 18.79
C SER A 129 -22.84 -9.38 18.60
N LEU A 130 -22.49 -10.18 17.57
CA LEU A 130 -23.08 -11.50 17.32
C LEU A 130 -22.57 -12.58 18.30
N PHE A 131 -21.48 -12.29 18.99
CA PHE A 131 -20.77 -13.21 19.88
C PHE A 131 -20.76 -12.65 21.30
N SER A 132 -20.72 -13.56 22.28
CA SER A 132 -20.42 -13.17 23.66
C SER A 132 -18.97 -12.69 23.77
N GLU A 133 -18.64 -11.98 24.85
CA GLU A 133 -17.28 -11.47 25.07
C GLU A 133 -16.23 -12.59 25.07
N ALA A 134 -16.54 -13.74 25.70
CA ALA A 134 -15.65 -14.90 25.73
C ALA A 134 -15.46 -15.54 24.34
N GLU A 135 -16.53 -15.68 23.57
CA GLU A 135 -16.46 -16.18 22.19
C GLU A 135 -15.67 -15.24 21.28
N TRP A 136 -15.84 -13.92 21.46
CA TRP A 136 -15.10 -12.94 20.68
C TRP A 136 -13.61 -12.96 21.02
N GLU A 137 -13.27 -13.10 22.29
CA GLU A 137 -11.88 -13.29 22.72
C GLU A 137 -11.29 -14.57 22.10
N GLU A 138 -12.03 -15.69 22.11
CA GLU A 138 -11.62 -16.92 21.44
C GLU A 138 -11.36 -16.70 19.94
N ILE A 139 -12.29 -16.05 19.23
CA ILE A 139 -12.20 -15.77 17.80
C ILE A 139 -10.98 -14.89 17.47
N THR A 140 -10.72 -13.88 18.28
CA THR A 140 -9.69 -12.86 17.99
C THR A 140 -8.31 -13.19 18.56
N ALA A 141 -8.21 -14.13 19.51
CA ALA A 141 -6.93 -14.56 20.09
C ALA A 141 -6.32 -15.78 19.38
N LEU A 142 -7.12 -16.59 18.68
CA LEU A 142 -6.66 -17.84 18.10
C LEU A 142 -5.87 -17.62 16.80
N ASP A 143 -4.64 -18.14 16.74
CA ASP A 143 -3.78 -18.19 15.55
C ASP A 143 -3.54 -16.83 14.83
N VAL A 144 -3.47 -15.75 15.62
CA VAL A 144 -3.15 -14.42 15.10
C VAL A 144 -1.73 -14.41 14.53
N LYS A 145 -1.65 -14.38 13.20
CA LYS A 145 -0.37 -14.17 12.51
C LYS A 145 0.13 -12.76 12.81
N GLU A 146 1.43 -12.62 13.04
CA GLU A 146 2.02 -11.30 13.17
C GLU A 146 1.75 -10.49 11.89
N ASN A 147 1.26 -9.27 12.08
CA ASN A 147 1.08 -8.34 10.97
C ASN A 147 2.42 -8.14 10.24
N PRO A 148 2.44 -8.15 8.90
CA PRO A 148 3.65 -7.89 8.16
C PRO A 148 4.19 -6.51 8.55
N LYS A 149 5.50 -6.46 8.84
CA LYS A 149 6.16 -5.19 9.15
C LYS A 149 6.27 -4.37 7.87
N LEU A 150 5.47 -3.32 7.79
CA LEU A 150 5.54 -2.35 6.71
C LEU A 150 6.50 -1.22 7.11
N GLU A 151 7.59 -1.10 6.35
CA GLU A 151 8.57 -0.02 6.52
C GLU A 151 7.90 1.36 6.48
N ARG A 152 8.41 2.28 7.29
CA ARG A 152 7.82 3.61 7.46
C ARG A 152 7.77 4.39 6.14
N SER A 153 8.84 4.34 5.35
CA SER A 153 8.93 5.00 4.05
C SER A 153 7.88 4.48 3.06
N HIS A 154 7.59 3.17 3.08
CA HIS A 154 6.56 2.57 2.23
C HIS A 154 5.18 3.09 2.61
N ARG A 155 4.88 3.10 3.91
CA ARG A 155 3.63 3.65 4.45
C ARG A 155 3.46 5.13 4.09
N GLU A 156 4.49 5.94 4.28
CA GLU A 156 4.48 7.36 3.96
C GLU A 156 4.23 7.61 2.47
N LEU A 157 4.85 6.81 1.59
CA LEU A 157 4.62 6.90 0.15
C LEU A 157 3.19 6.50 -0.24
N MET A 158 2.67 5.40 0.32
CA MET A 158 1.29 4.97 0.07
C MET A 158 0.28 6.02 0.55
N ILE A 159 0.46 6.57 1.77
CA ILE A 159 -0.38 7.65 2.30
C ILE A 159 -0.31 8.88 1.39
N LYS A 160 0.89 9.26 0.93
CA LYS A 160 1.07 10.37 -0.01
C LYS A 160 0.19 10.17 -1.26
N TYR A 161 0.15 8.96 -1.82
CA TYR A 161 -0.63 8.66 -3.02
C TYR A 161 -2.13 8.41 -2.79
N THR A 162 -2.57 8.19 -1.56
CA THR A 162 -3.99 8.02 -1.23
C THR A 162 -4.71 9.37 -1.19
N VAL A 163 -5.05 9.86 -2.38
CA VAL A 163 -5.74 11.14 -2.59
C VAL A 163 -7.13 10.94 -3.18
N LYS A 164 -7.97 11.99 -3.14
CA LYS A 164 -9.40 11.88 -3.47
C LYS A 164 -9.69 12.00 -4.97
N SER A 165 -8.70 12.38 -5.78
CA SER A 165 -8.91 12.55 -7.22
C SER A 165 -7.72 12.12 -8.06
N VAL A 166 -8.01 11.68 -9.29
CA VAL A 166 -7.00 11.35 -10.31
C VAL A 166 -6.12 12.56 -10.65
N LYS A 167 -6.69 13.77 -10.60
CA LYS A 167 -5.96 15.02 -10.85
C LYS A 167 -4.87 15.22 -9.80
N GLU A 168 -5.23 15.14 -8.51
CA GLU A 168 -4.27 15.25 -7.40
C GLU A 168 -3.20 14.17 -7.49
N LEU A 169 -3.60 12.93 -7.78
CA LEU A 169 -2.65 11.82 -7.92
C LEU A 169 -1.65 12.10 -9.04
N ARG A 170 -2.12 12.59 -10.19
CA ARG A 170 -1.26 12.93 -11.32
C ARG A 170 -0.29 14.07 -10.99
N GLU A 171 -0.64 15.00 -10.11
CA GLU A 171 0.28 16.07 -9.68
C GLU A 171 1.40 15.54 -8.80
N ILE A 172 1.10 14.66 -7.84
CA ILE A 172 2.07 14.17 -6.84
C ILE A 172 2.91 12.97 -7.30
N ILE A 173 2.42 12.19 -8.26
CA ILE A 173 3.06 10.91 -8.65
C ILE A 173 4.37 11.10 -9.42
N TYR A 174 4.59 12.29 -9.98
CA TYR A 174 5.83 12.65 -10.67
C TYR A 174 6.92 13.19 -9.73
N ASP A 175 6.57 13.49 -8.48
CA ASP A 175 7.57 13.84 -7.48
C ASP A 175 8.54 12.67 -7.25
N PRO A 176 9.79 12.95 -6.85
CA PRO A 176 10.70 11.92 -6.37
C PRO A 176 10.05 11.08 -5.26
N PHE A 177 10.00 9.78 -5.46
CA PHE A 177 9.47 8.80 -4.49
C PHE A 177 10.57 8.21 -3.60
N ILE A 178 11.84 8.49 -3.93
CA ILE A 178 13.00 8.11 -3.13
C ILE A 178 13.29 9.23 -2.14
N PRO A 179 13.34 8.94 -0.82
CA PRO A 179 13.69 9.93 0.19
C PRO A 179 15.06 10.58 -0.03
N ASP A 180 15.21 11.81 0.45
CA ASP A 180 16.47 12.57 0.50
C ASP A 180 17.17 12.84 -0.85
N GLY A 181 16.48 12.64 -1.96
CA GLY A 181 17.04 12.87 -3.30
C GLY A 181 18.17 11.90 -3.66
N ASN A 182 18.23 10.75 -2.99
CA ASN A 182 19.21 9.71 -3.28
C ASN A 182 19.01 9.14 -4.68
N LYS A 183 20.10 8.63 -5.28
CA LYS A 183 20.01 7.87 -6.52
C LYS A 183 19.31 6.53 -6.28
N TYR A 184 18.59 6.05 -7.29
CA TYR A 184 17.99 4.74 -7.25
C TYR A 184 19.04 3.64 -7.03
N ASP A 185 18.69 2.74 -6.12
CA ASP A 185 19.43 1.53 -5.78
C ASP A 185 18.41 0.42 -5.67
N LYS A 186 18.57 -0.63 -6.48
CA LYS A 186 17.62 -1.74 -6.54
C LYS A 186 17.53 -2.51 -5.22
N SER A 187 18.62 -2.64 -4.47
CA SER A 187 18.61 -3.41 -3.22
C SER A 187 17.88 -2.69 -2.09
N LEU A 188 17.86 -1.36 -2.12
CA LEU A 188 17.26 -0.52 -1.07
C LEU A 188 15.87 0.02 -1.43
N HIS A 189 15.63 0.31 -2.72
CA HIS A 189 14.47 1.07 -3.17
C HIS A 189 13.50 0.24 -4.02
N HIS A 190 13.71 -1.06 -4.17
CA HIS A 190 12.85 -1.93 -4.96
C HIS A 190 11.37 -1.79 -4.59
N ASP A 191 11.04 -1.85 -3.30
CA ASP A 191 9.65 -1.84 -2.85
C ASP A 191 9.00 -0.45 -3.02
N LEU A 192 9.75 0.62 -2.81
CA LEU A 192 9.30 2.00 -3.11
C LEU A 192 9.02 2.19 -4.61
N ASP A 193 9.90 1.66 -5.47
CA ASP A 193 9.72 1.70 -6.92
C ASP A 193 8.51 0.87 -7.36
N PHE A 194 8.32 -0.30 -6.75
CA PHE A 194 7.14 -1.13 -6.97
C PHE A 194 5.84 -0.40 -6.57
N ILE A 195 5.80 0.24 -5.40
CA ILE A 195 4.65 1.05 -4.96
C ILE A 195 4.36 2.16 -5.98
N ASN A 196 5.36 2.97 -6.32
CA ASN A 196 5.21 4.03 -7.31
C ASN A 196 4.74 3.50 -8.68
N HIS A 197 5.26 2.35 -9.12
CA HIS A 197 4.84 1.70 -10.35
C HIS A 197 3.37 1.25 -10.32
N ALA A 198 2.92 0.67 -9.20
CA ALA A 198 1.54 0.22 -9.04
C ALA A 198 0.55 1.38 -9.15
N TYR A 199 0.79 2.49 -8.43
CA TYR A 199 -0.06 3.68 -8.51
C TYR A 199 0.00 4.34 -9.90
N ARG A 200 1.16 4.36 -10.57
CA ARG A 200 1.28 4.89 -11.93
C ARG A 200 0.45 4.09 -12.92
N SER A 201 0.46 2.78 -12.79
CA SER A 201 -0.30 1.88 -13.67
C SER A 201 -1.81 2.11 -13.55
N MET A 202 -2.31 2.48 -12.38
CA MET A 202 -3.73 2.82 -12.18
C MET A 202 -4.17 4.08 -12.94
N LEU A 203 -3.25 4.99 -13.31
CA LEU A 203 -3.58 6.17 -14.11
C LEU A 203 -3.77 5.88 -15.61
N PHE A 204 -3.44 4.67 -16.06
CA PHE A 204 -3.53 4.25 -17.47
C PHE A 204 -4.63 3.20 -17.74
N LEU A 205 -5.47 2.91 -16.74
CA LEU A 205 -6.72 2.14 -16.88
C LEU A 205 -7.86 3.08 -17.30
#